data_AF-A0A842QA80-F1
#
_entry.id   AF-A0A842QA80-F1
#
_cell.length_a   1.000
_cell.length_b   1.000
_cell.length_c   1.000
_cell.angle_alpha   90.00
_cell.angle_beta   90.00
_cell.angle_gamma   90.00
#
_symmetry.space_group_name_H-M   'P 1'
#
loop_
_entity.id
_entity.type
_entity.pdbx_description
1 polymer ?
#
loop_
_entity_poly.entity_id
_entity_poly.type
_entity_poly.pdbx_seq_one_letter_code
_entity_poly.pdbx_strand_id
1 'polypeptide(L)'
;MGQDRAYVVRFNPDRVTFPDTCPVCNKPAAAEGIVVASQGKEEEGFGSIRPSSITAPQHRASLIQSVSTRKLRIPTSFEHATSEGDNSTMRSVAAIINGLSIITFLIVSFNLGLTIMQGMPVAPWMAILWISLLITVLASYKALGPNGLQKAIDVVEYGGRGSRLTVKIFSVSYARQFLHSNADSVEIIEGGNRL
;
A
#
# COMPACT_ATOMS: atom_id res chain seq x y z
N MET A 1 -14.89 10.88 -12.83
CA MET A 1 -14.17 9.67 -12.39
C MET A 1 -15.20 8.57 -12.28
N GLY A 2 -15.31 7.73 -13.31
CA GLY A 2 -16.23 6.60 -13.29
C GLY A 2 -15.82 5.64 -12.17
N GLN A 3 -16.78 5.05 -11.48
CA GLN A 3 -16.50 3.90 -10.62
C GLN A 3 -15.92 2.80 -11.53
N ASP A 4 -14.59 2.72 -11.56
CA ASP A 4 -13.89 1.66 -12.26
C ASP A 4 -14.37 0.34 -11.65
N ARG A 5 -15.09 -0.41 -12.49
CA ARG A 5 -15.65 -1.70 -12.13
C ARG A 5 -14.51 -2.65 -11.85
N ALA A 6 -14.18 -2.81 -10.58
CA ALA A 6 -13.19 -3.76 -10.15
C ALA A 6 -13.81 -5.16 -10.10
N TYR A 7 -13.01 -6.17 -10.46
CA TYR A 7 -13.36 -7.58 -10.31
C TYR A 7 -12.68 -8.10 -9.04
N VAL A 8 -13.47 -8.61 -8.12
CA VAL A 8 -12.97 -9.28 -6.92
C VAL A 8 -12.97 -10.78 -7.20
N VAL A 9 -11.77 -11.33 -7.33
CA VAL A 9 -11.53 -12.73 -7.65
C VAL A 9 -10.81 -13.41 -6.51
N ARG A 10 -11.19 -14.64 -6.22
CA ARG A 10 -10.57 -15.47 -5.19
C ARG A 10 -10.01 -16.73 -5.84
N PHE A 11 -8.73 -17.00 -5.60
CA PHE A 11 -8.03 -18.09 -6.28
C PHE A 11 -6.89 -18.66 -5.44
N ASN A 12 -6.41 -19.85 -5.80
CA ASN A 12 -5.20 -20.41 -5.21
C ASN A 12 -3.98 -19.96 -6.04
N PRO A 13 -3.01 -19.21 -5.45
CA PRO A 13 -1.86 -18.68 -6.20
C PRO A 13 -0.99 -19.79 -6.83
N ASP A 14 -1.03 -21.01 -6.30
CA ASP A 14 -0.23 -22.14 -6.78
C ASP A 14 -0.89 -22.87 -7.98
N ARG A 15 -2.14 -22.49 -8.35
CA ARG A 15 -2.91 -23.12 -9.43
C ARG A 15 -3.34 -22.16 -10.54
N VAL A 16 -2.89 -20.91 -10.51
CA VAL A 16 -3.27 -19.91 -11.51
C VAL A 16 -2.10 -19.51 -12.39
N THR A 17 -2.42 -19.18 -13.63
CA THR A 17 -1.51 -18.63 -14.62
C THR A 17 -1.87 -17.17 -14.87
N PHE A 18 -0.93 -16.26 -14.67
CA PHE A 18 -1.15 -14.85 -14.95
C PHE A 18 -1.01 -14.55 -16.45
N PRO A 19 -1.83 -13.65 -17.03
CA PRO A 19 -1.65 -13.19 -18.39
C PRO A 19 -0.30 -12.49 -18.60
N ASP A 20 0.30 -12.66 -19.79
CA ASP A 20 1.55 -11.98 -20.19
C ASP A 20 1.33 -10.49 -20.57
N THR A 21 0.40 -9.82 -19.89
CA THR A 21 0.08 -8.41 -20.08
C THR A 21 0.21 -7.66 -18.75
N CYS A 22 0.69 -6.42 -18.79
CA CYS A 22 0.84 -5.62 -17.59
C CYS A 22 -0.55 -5.14 -17.11
N PRO A 23 -0.92 -5.39 -15.84
CA PRO A 23 -2.23 -4.99 -15.32
C PRO A 23 -2.42 -3.46 -15.22
N VAL A 24 -1.32 -2.69 -15.23
CA VAL A 24 -1.35 -1.22 -15.12
C VAL A 24 -1.60 -0.55 -16.47
N CYS A 25 -0.91 -1.00 -17.52
CA CYS A 25 -0.89 -0.33 -18.83
C CYS A 25 -1.31 -1.23 -20.01
N ASN A 26 -1.62 -2.50 -19.77
CA ASN A 26 -1.96 -3.52 -20.78
C ASN A 26 -0.89 -3.77 -21.87
N LYS A 27 0.34 -3.24 -21.72
CA LYS A 27 1.49 -3.57 -22.56
C LYS A 27 1.96 -5.01 -22.30
N PRO A 28 2.66 -5.68 -23.23
CA PRO A 28 3.23 -7.00 -22.97
C PRO A 28 4.15 -7.00 -21.75
N ALA A 29 4.06 -8.05 -20.95
CA ALA A 29 4.92 -8.23 -19.79
C ALA A 29 6.34 -8.59 -20.23
N ALA A 30 7.32 -7.96 -19.59
CA ALA A 30 8.74 -8.17 -19.86
C ALA A 30 9.57 -8.37 -18.58
N ALA A 31 8.96 -8.20 -17.42
CA ALA A 31 9.57 -8.34 -16.10
C ALA A 31 8.51 -8.79 -15.07
N GLU A 32 8.93 -9.10 -13.84
CA GLU A 32 8.03 -9.48 -12.76
C GLU A 32 7.92 -8.34 -11.74
N GLY A 33 6.68 -8.02 -11.35
CA GLY A 33 6.37 -7.13 -10.24
C GLY A 33 5.98 -7.95 -9.02
N ILE A 34 6.30 -7.46 -7.82
CA ILE A 34 5.93 -8.11 -6.58
C ILE A 34 4.81 -7.31 -5.91
N VAL A 35 3.66 -7.96 -5.70
CA VAL A 35 2.59 -7.43 -4.87
C VAL A 35 2.65 -8.12 -3.52
N VAL A 36 2.79 -7.31 -2.48
CA VAL A 36 2.86 -7.78 -1.10
C VAL A 36 1.44 -7.86 -0.58
N ALA A 37 0.98 -9.08 -0.28
CA ALA A 37 -0.27 -9.27 0.44
C ALA A 37 -0.03 -8.84 1.90
N SER A 38 -0.37 -7.60 2.25
CA SER A 38 -0.59 -7.29 3.66
C SER A 38 -1.81 -8.11 4.07
N GLN A 39 -1.64 -9.05 5.01
CA GLN A 39 -2.79 -9.64 5.68
C GLN A 39 -3.66 -8.46 6.08
N GLY A 40 -4.90 -8.42 5.55
CA GLY A 40 -5.86 -7.41 5.93
C GLY A 40 -5.78 -7.33 7.43
N LYS A 41 -5.48 -6.14 7.95
CA LYS A 41 -5.87 -5.84 9.33
C LYS A 41 -7.32 -6.26 9.33
N GLU A 42 -7.64 -7.38 9.99
CA GLU A 42 -8.93 -7.46 10.65
C GLU A 42 -9.05 -6.07 11.27
N GLU A 43 -10.05 -5.31 10.85
CA GLU A 43 -10.61 -4.32 11.74
C GLU A 43 -11.02 -5.13 12.97
N GLU A 44 -10.05 -5.45 13.83
CA GLU A 44 -10.26 -5.68 15.24
C GLU A 44 -10.91 -4.37 15.63
N GLY A 45 -12.25 -4.40 15.58
CA GLY A 45 -13.08 -3.29 15.96
C GLY A 45 -12.51 -2.78 17.25
N PHE A 46 -12.44 -1.45 17.34
CA PHE A 46 -12.38 -0.71 18.59
C PHE A 46 -13.53 -1.24 19.48
N GLY A 47 -13.27 -2.35 20.14
CA GLY A 47 -14.26 -3.33 20.53
C GLY A 47 -13.88 -3.80 21.90
N SER A 48 -14.29 -2.97 22.87
CA SER A 48 -14.34 -3.31 24.28
C SER A 48 -12.98 -3.51 24.95
N ILE A 49 -12.44 -2.41 25.50
CA ILE A 49 -11.61 -2.44 26.70
C ILE A 49 -12.45 -3.12 27.80
N ARG A 50 -12.38 -4.45 27.89
CA ARG A 50 -12.83 -5.22 29.05
C ARG A 50 -11.65 -5.24 30.02
N PRO A 51 -11.72 -4.56 31.19
CA PRO A 51 -10.69 -4.70 32.20
C PRO A 51 -10.80 -6.11 32.77
N SER A 52 -10.05 -7.04 32.17
CA SER A 52 -9.93 -8.39 32.72
C SER A 52 -8.95 -8.31 33.89
N SER A 53 -9.54 -8.53 35.06
CA SER A 53 -8.91 -8.71 36.36
C SER A 53 -7.49 -9.27 36.32
N ILE A 54 -6.64 -8.58 37.06
CA ILE A 54 -5.26 -8.90 37.44
C ILE A 54 -5.14 -10.38 37.84
N THR A 55 -4.40 -11.17 37.06
CA THR A 55 -3.78 -12.40 37.55
C THR A 55 -2.49 -12.73 36.78
N ALA A 56 -1.38 -12.65 37.53
CA ALA A 56 -0.05 -13.26 37.34
C ALA A 56 0.83 -12.91 36.10
N PRO A 57 2.16 -12.66 36.32
CA PRO A 57 3.12 -12.42 35.25
C PRO A 57 3.59 -13.76 34.69
N GLN A 58 2.87 -14.33 33.72
CA GLN A 58 3.42 -15.39 32.89
C GLN A 58 4.20 -14.78 31.73
N HIS A 59 5.48 -15.13 31.70
CA HIS A 59 6.43 -15.10 30.60
C HIS A 59 5.78 -15.37 29.22
N ARG A 60 5.09 -14.37 28.65
CA ARG A 60 4.81 -14.32 27.21
C ARG A 60 5.99 -13.64 26.55
N ALA A 61 7.07 -14.41 26.38
CA ALA A 61 7.84 -14.29 25.15
C ALA A 61 6.89 -14.71 24.01
N SER A 62 5.96 -13.82 23.65
CA SER A 62 5.13 -13.95 22.49
C SER A 62 6.08 -13.96 21.31
N LEU A 63 6.36 -15.17 20.84
CA LEU A 63 6.54 -15.50 19.43
C LEU A 63 6.17 -14.27 18.60
N ILE A 64 7.19 -13.59 18.09
CA ILE A 64 7.05 -12.76 16.90
C ILE A 64 6.63 -13.78 15.84
N GLN A 65 5.33 -14.06 15.79
CA GLN A 65 4.72 -14.91 14.80
C GLN A 65 4.98 -14.14 13.52
N SER A 66 6.02 -14.57 12.81
CA SER A 66 6.45 -13.93 11.58
C SER A 66 5.21 -13.88 10.71
N VAL A 67 4.67 -12.67 10.54
CA VAL A 67 3.62 -12.41 9.58
C VAL A 67 4.24 -12.86 8.27
N SER A 68 3.87 -14.06 7.82
CA SER A 68 4.41 -14.64 6.61
C SER A 68 3.84 -13.83 5.46
N THR A 69 4.57 -12.79 5.08
CA THR A 69 4.17 -11.90 4.01
C THR A 69 4.32 -12.68 2.71
N ARG A 70 3.21 -13.24 2.22
CA ARG A 70 3.22 -13.95 0.94
C ARG A 70 3.33 -12.93 -0.17
N LYS A 71 4.38 -13.07 -0.97
CA LYS A 71 4.68 -12.21 -2.11
C LYS A 71 4.03 -12.85 -3.34
N LEU A 72 3.15 -12.12 -4.01
CA LEU A 72 2.58 -12.54 -5.28
C LEU A 72 3.44 -11.94 -6.40
N ARG A 73 3.97 -12.80 -7.27
CA ARG A 73 4.70 -12.38 -8.46
C ARG A 73 3.72 -12.24 -9.60
N ILE A 74 3.70 -11.07 -10.23
CA ILE A 74 2.77 -10.74 -11.31
C ILE A 74 3.61 -10.27 -12.49
N PRO A 75 3.39 -10.79 -13.70
CA PRO A 75 4.05 -10.31 -14.91
C PRO A 75 3.68 -8.83 -15.18
N THR A 76 4.69 -7.99 -15.39
CA THR A 76 4.57 -6.53 -15.59
C THR A 76 5.53 -6.02 -16.67
N SER A 77 5.34 -4.78 -17.13
CA SER A 77 6.30 -4.09 -18.00
C SER A 77 7.51 -3.59 -17.20
N PHE A 78 8.68 -3.39 -17.85
CA PHE A 78 9.86 -2.80 -17.20
C PHE A 78 9.59 -1.49 -16.45
N GLU A 79 8.70 -0.63 -16.98
CA GLU A 79 8.30 0.63 -16.35
C GLU A 79 7.57 0.45 -15.00
N HIS A 80 6.96 -0.72 -14.77
CA HIS A 80 6.14 -1.02 -13.60
C HIS A 80 6.70 -2.16 -12.74
N ALA A 81 7.74 -2.83 -13.22
CA ALA A 81 8.48 -3.84 -12.48
C ALA A 81 9.19 -3.16 -11.33
N THR A 82 8.67 -3.36 -10.13
CA THR A 82 9.20 -2.73 -8.94
C THR A 82 10.09 -3.72 -8.23
N SER A 83 11.38 -3.40 -8.19
CA SER A 83 12.38 -4.14 -7.41
C SER A 83 12.04 -4.02 -5.93
N GLU A 84 11.96 -5.16 -5.26
CA GLU A 84 11.59 -5.23 -3.85
C GLU A 84 12.61 -4.54 -2.94
N GLY A 85 13.89 -4.58 -3.32
CA GLY A 85 14.98 -3.92 -2.60
C GLY A 85 14.84 -2.41 -2.62
N ASP A 86 14.63 -1.83 -3.79
CA ASP A 86 14.64 -0.37 -3.99
C ASP A 86 13.45 0.32 -3.32
N ASN A 87 12.28 -0.32 -3.33
CA ASN A 87 11.11 0.25 -2.68
C ASN A 87 11.25 0.31 -1.16
N SER A 88 11.89 -0.69 -0.55
CA SER A 88 12.03 -0.74 0.92
C SER A 88 12.98 0.32 1.44
N THR A 89 14.10 0.52 0.74
CA THR A 89 15.12 1.53 1.08
C THR A 89 14.62 2.94 0.77
N MET A 90 13.96 3.16 -0.36
CA MET A 90 13.35 4.46 -0.67
C MET A 90 12.26 4.83 0.33
N ARG A 91 11.42 3.86 0.74
CA ARG A 91 10.38 4.11 1.76
C ARG A 91 10.96 4.43 3.13
N SER A 92 12.01 3.72 3.56
CA SER A 92 12.64 4.01 4.86
C SER A 92 13.33 5.36 4.86
N VAL A 93 14.05 5.70 3.78
CA VAL A 93 14.67 7.02 3.61
C VAL A 93 13.60 8.12 3.55
N ALA A 94 12.54 7.93 2.78
CA ALA A 94 11.42 8.88 2.71
C ALA A 94 10.72 9.06 4.06
N ALA A 95 10.57 7.98 4.85
CA ALA A 95 10.00 8.06 6.20
C ALA A 95 10.89 8.88 7.16
N ILE A 96 12.21 8.69 7.10
CA ILE A 96 13.17 9.47 7.91
C ILE A 96 13.14 10.95 7.50
N ILE A 97 13.18 11.23 6.20
CA ILE A 97 13.12 12.59 5.66
C ILE A 97 11.81 13.26 6.10
N ASN A 98 10.67 12.57 5.99
CA ASN A 98 9.40 13.09 6.47
C ASN A 98 9.38 13.37 7.97
N GLY A 99 9.95 12.48 8.79
CA GLY A 99 10.07 12.70 10.22
C GLY A 99 10.86 13.97 10.55
N LEU A 100 12.02 14.16 9.90
CA LEU A 100 12.83 15.36 10.03
C LEU A 100 12.11 16.63 9.53
N SER A 101 11.38 16.53 8.42
CA SER A 101 10.56 17.62 7.90
C SER A 101 9.49 18.04 8.91
N ILE A 102 8.78 17.10 9.55
CA ILE A 102 7.75 17.43 10.56
C ILE A 102 8.36 18.15 11.76
N ILE A 103 9.51 17.70 12.28
CA ILE A 103 10.18 18.35 13.41
C ILE A 103 10.58 19.79 13.03
N THR A 104 11.19 19.95 11.85
CA THR A 104 11.59 21.27 11.34
C THR A 104 10.38 22.18 11.17
N PHE A 105 9.26 21.64 10.68
CA PHE A 105 8.01 22.36 10.48
C PHE A 105 7.45 22.90 11.78
N LEU A 106 7.46 22.09 12.84
CA LEU A 106 7.01 22.50 14.15
C LEU A 106 7.87 23.64 14.72
N ILE A 107 9.20 23.52 14.61
CA ILE A 107 10.14 24.56 15.08
C ILE A 107 9.91 25.87 14.32
N VAL A 108 9.85 25.83 12.99
CA VAL A 108 9.65 27.02 12.16
C VAL A 108 8.28 27.63 12.41
N SER A 109 7.23 26.82 12.50
CA SER A 109 5.86 27.30 12.78
C SER A 109 5.75 27.95 14.16
N PHE A 110 6.39 27.37 15.17
CA PHE A 110 6.43 27.93 16.52
C PHE A 110 7.15 29.29 16.55
N ASN A 111 8.33 29.39 15.93
CA ASN A 111 9.07 30.66 15.83
C ASN A 111 8.31 31.73 15.05
N LEU A 112 7.64 31.34 13.96
CA LEU A 112 6.79 32.24 13.18
C LEU A 112 5.62 32.77 14.02
N GLY A 113 4.95 31.90 14.78
CA GLY A 113 3.89 32.28 15.70
C GLY A 113 4.36 33.28 16.76
N LEU A 114 5.51 33.02 17.40
CA LEU A 114 6.10 33.95 18.37
C LEU A 114 6.44 35.31 17.74
N THR A 115 7.02 35.33 16.54
CA THR A 115 7.38 36.56 15.82
C THR A 115 6.14 37.41 15.53
N ILE A 116 5.05 36.78 15.07
CA ILE A 116 3.78 37.45 14.81
C ILE A 116 3.16 37.98 16.10
N MET A 117 3.17 37.20 17.18
CA MET A 117 2.64 37.63 18.48
C MET A 117 3.41 38.83 19.06
N GLN A 118 4.71 38.91 18.80
CA GLN A 118 5.55 40.03 19.22
C GLN A 118 5.44 41.25 18.29
N GLY A 119 4.66 41.18 17.20
CA GLY A 119 4.53 42.26 16.23
C GLY A 119 5.81 42.56 15.44
N MET A 120 6.75 41.61 15.40
CA MET A 120 8.01 41.77 14.68
C MET A 120 7.83 41.43 13.20
N PRO A 121 8.58 42.08 12.28
CA PRO A 121 8.56 41.71 10.88
C PRO A 121 9.07 40.28 10.69
N VAL A 122 8.33 39.47 9.93
CA VAL A 122 8.72 38.09 9.63
C VAL A 122 9.95 38.11 8.72
N ALA A 123 11.02 37.48 9.16
CA ALA A 123 12.25 37.40 8.38
C ALA A 123 12.04 36.57 7.10
N PRO A 124 12.50 37.02 5.92
CA PRO A 124 12.25 36.34 4.64
C PRO A 124 12.71 34.88 4.60
N TRP A 125 13.77 34.53 5.33
CA TRP A 125 14.28 33.16 5.40
C TRP A 125 13.26 32.16 5.98
N MET A 126 12.39 32.60 6.90
CA MET A 126 11.34 31.74 7.47
C MET A 126 10.32 31.33 6.40
N ALA A 127 9.96 32.25 5.50
CA ALA A 127 9.04 31.97 4.40
C ALA A 127 9.66 30.97 3.39
N ILE A 128 10.96 31.12 3.09
CA ILE A 128 11.69 30.18 2.22
C ILE A 128 11.70 28.77 2.82
N LEU A 129 11.99 28.64 4.12
CA LEU A 129 11.95 27.35 4.81
C LEU A 129 10.55 26.73 4.76
N TRP A 130 9.51 27.53 4.99
CA TRP A 130 8.12 27.06 4.92
C TRP A 130 7.76 26.49 3.54
N ILE A 131 8.12 27.20 2.46
CA ILE A 131 7.88 26.76 1.09
C ILE A 131 8.67 25.49 0.78
N SER A 132 9.95 25.43 1.16
CA SER A 132 10.80 24.24 0.98
C SER A 132 10.20 23.02 1.67
N LEU A 133 9.65 23.21 2.88
CA LEU A 133 9.05 22.13 3.65
C LEU A 133 7.75 21.63 3.00
N LEU A 134 6.91 22.54 2.51
CA LEU A 134 5.70 22.20 1.77
C LEU A 134 6.02 21.38 0.50
N ILE A 135 7.04 21.80 -0.26
CA ILE A 135 7.51 21.07 -1.44
C ILE A 135 7.99 19.67 -1.06
N THR A 136 8.77 19.55 0.02
CA THR A 136 9.27 18.26 0.51
C THR A 136 8.13 17.31 0.88
N VAL A 137 7.10 17.80 1.59
CA VAL A 137 5.92 17.01 1.94
C VAL A 137 5.15 16.56 0.69
N LEU A 138 4.97 17.45 -0.29
CA LEU A 138 4.30 17.12 -1.56
C LEU A 138 5.09 16.08 -2.37
N ALA A 139 6.41 16.22 -2.43
CA ALA A 139 7.29 15.27 -3.10
C ALA A 139 7.23 13.89 -2.42
N SER A 140 7.33 13.86 -1.10
CA SER A 140 7.20 12.64 -0.32
C SER A 140 5.84 11.98 -0.46
N TYR A 141 4.75 12.75 -0.51
CA TYR A 141 3.42 12.20 -0.74
C TYR A 141 3.32 11.50 -2.09
N LYS A 142 3.93 12.07 -3.15
CA LYS A 142 4.02 11.42 -4.45
C LYS A 142 4.92 10.19 -4.44
N ALA A 143 6.05 10.25 -3.73
CA ALA A 143 7.02 9.15 -3.64
C ALA A 143 6.50 7.95 -2.82
N LEU A 144 5.72 8.21 -1.77
CA LEU A 144 5.15 7.17 -0.89
C LEU A 144 3.78 6.67 -1.35
N GLY A 145 3.21 7.27 -2.40
CA GLY A 145 1.91 6.89 -2.93
C GLY A 145 1.84 5.41 -3.33
N PRO A 146 0.62 4.81 -3.36
CA PRO A 146 0.47 3.43 -3.78
C PRO A 146 1.02 3.27 -5.20
N ASN A 147 1.90 2.29 -5.35
CA ASN A 147 2.56 1.97 -6.60
C ASN A 147 1.51 1.68 -7.68
N GLY A 148 1.80 1.98 -8.95
CA GLY A 148 0.86 1.75 -10.06
C GLY A 148 0.33 0.32 -10.08
N LEU A 149 1.20 -0.65 -9.75
CA LEU A 149 0.83 -2.06 -9.63
C LEU A 149 -0.17 -2.32 -8.48
N GLN A 150 0.05 -1.71 -7.32
CA GLN A 150 -0.83 -1.84 -6.15
C GLN A 150 -2.18 -1.14 -6.37
N LYS A 151 -2.22 -0.10 -7.22
CA LYS A 151 -3.47 0.52 -7.68
C LYS A 151 -4.22 -0.35 -8.69
N ALA A 152 -3.52 -1.13 -9.51
CA ALA A 152 -4.14 -1.99 -10.52
C ALA A 152 -4.62 -3.32 -9.93
N ILE A 153 -3.92 -3.83 -8.92
CA ILE A 153 -4.17 -5.10 -8.26
C ILE A 153 -4.04 -4.87 -6.75
N ASP A 154 -5.17 -4.88 -6.06
CA ASP A 154 -5.23 -4.73 -4.62
C ASP A 154 -5.56 -6.06 -3.97
N VAL A 155 -4.78 -6.46 -2.97
CA VAL A 155 -4.97 -7.74 -2.28
C VAL A 155 -5.84 -7.48 -1.06
N VAL A 156 -7.11 -7.90 -1.14
CA VAL A 156 -8.12 -7.59 -0.14
C VAL A 156 -8.01 -8.51 1.07
N GLU A 157 -7.87 -9.81 0.81
CA GLU A 157 -7.92 -10.82 1.87
C GLU A 157 -6.98 -11.97 1.57
N TYR A 158 -6.26 -12.40 2.61
CA TYR A 158 -5.47 -13.61 2.59
C TYR A 158 -6.13 -14.65 3.49
N GLY A 159 -6.70 -15.69 2.89
CA GLY A 159 -7.24 -16.81 3.65
C GLY A 159 -6.13 -17.48 4.45
N GLY A 160 -6.21 -17.43 5.79
CA GLY A 160 -5.28 -18.13 6.67
C GLY A 160 -5.17 -19.62 6.30
N ARG A 161 -3.95 -20.18 6.41
CA ARG A 161 -3.62 -21.57 6.00
C ARG A 161 -3.83 -21.89 4.52
N GLY A 162 -3.29 -21.04 3.65
CA GLY A 162 -2.83 -21.43 2.31
C GLY A 162 -3.92 -21.82 1.30
N SER A 163 -5.19 -21.51 1.56
CA SER A 163 -6.27 -22.02 0.72
C SER A 163 -6.65 -21.09 -0.41
N ARG A 164 -6.80 -19.77 -0.19
CA ARG A 164 -7.27 -18.83 -1.21
C ARG A 164 -6.81 -17.38 -0.97
N LEU A 165 -6.43 -16.69 -2.04
CA LEU A 165 -6.10 -15.27 -2.10
C LEU A 165 -7.27 -14.52 -2.75
N THR A 166 -7.78 -13.48 -2.11
CA THR A 166 -8.78 -12.59 -2.69
C THR A 166 -8.11 -11.33 -3.21
N VAL A 167 -8.26 -11.06 -4.49
CA VAL A 167 -7.61 -9.95 -5.20
C VAL A 167 -8.66 -9.15 -5.95
N LYS A 168 -8.53 -7.83 -5.86
CA LYS A 168 -9.33 -6.85 -6.58
C LYS A 168 -8.54 -6.33 -7.77
N ILE A 169 -9.00 -6.65 -8.97
CA ILE A 169 -8.40 -6.28 -10.25
C ILE A 169 -9.18 -5.12 -10.84
N PHE A 170 -8.52 -3.98 -11.06
CA PHE A 170 -9.17 -2.78 -11.61
C PHE A 170 -9.18 -2.74 -13.14
N SER A 171 -8.22 -3.40 -13.81
CA SER A 171 -8.17 -3.47 -15.27
C SER A 171 -9.13 -4.54 -15.80
N VAL A 172 -10.20 -4.11 -16.49
CA VAL A 172 -11.23 -5.00 -17.07
C VAL A 172 -10.65 -5.94 -18.12
N SER A 173 -9.77 -5.44 -18.98
CA SER A 173 -9.10 -6.26 -20.02
C SER A 173 -8.23 -7.34 -19.39
N TYR A 174 -7.46 -6.97 -18.36
CA TYR A 174 -6.62 -7.92 -17.64
C TYR A 174 -7.45 -8.95 -16.88
N ALA A 175 -8.52 -8.51 -16.19
CA ALA A 175 -9.43 -9.39 -15.47
C ALA A 175 -10.07 -10.43 -16.39
N ARG A 176 -10.51 -10.04 -17.60
CA ARG A 176 -11.08 -11.00 -18.57
C ARG A 176 -10.06 -12.03 -19.03
N GLN A 177 -8.83 -11.61 -19.36
CA GLN A 177 -7.77 -12.54 -19.76
C GLN A 177 -7.44 -13.50 -18.61
N PHE A 178 -7.33 -12.98 -17.39
CA PHE A 178 -7.08 -13.77 -16.19
C PHE A 178 -8.18 -14.81 -15.94
N LEU A 179 -9.46 -14.40 -16.05
CA LEU A 179 -10.60 -15.32 -15.90
C LEU A 179 -10.65 -16.37 -17.00
N HIS A 180 -10.36 -15.98 -18.25
CA HIS A 180 -10.34 -16.90 -19.38
C HIS A 180 -9.25 -17.98 -19.22
N SER A 181 -8.05 -17.60 -18.78
CA SER A 181 -6.95 -18.54 -18.58
C SER A 181 -7.11 -19.45 -17.35
N ASN A 182 -8.01 -19.11 -16.41
CA ASN A 182 -8.13 -19.78 -15.12
C ASN A 182 -9.57 -20.13 -14.74
N ALA A 183 -10.42 -20.43 -15.72
CA ALA A 183 -11.85 -20.66 -15.51
C ALA A 183 -12.17 -21.70 -14.40
N ASP A 184 -11.32 -22.74 -14.26
CA ASP A 184 -11.55 -23.83 -13.31
C ASP A 184 -11.00 -23.56 -11.89
N SER A 185 -10.16 -22.53 -11.73
CA SER A 185 -9.40 -22.29 -10.48
C SER A 185 -9.71 -20.95 -9.81
N VAL A 186 -10.62 -20.15 -10.39
CA VAL A 186 -10.97 -18.81 -9.91
C VAL A 186 -12.45 -18.74 -9.54
N GLU A 187 -12.72 -18.22 -8.35
CA GLU A 187 -14.06 -17.93 -7.83
C GLU A 187 -14.29 -16.41 -7.94
N ILE A 188 -15.34 -15.98 -8.64
CA ILE A 188 -15.72 -14.56 -8.73
C ILE A 188 -16.61 -14.22 -7.54
N ILE A 189 -16.15 -13.33 -6.66
CA ILE A 189 -16.93 -12.90 -5.48
C ILE A 189 -17.83 -11.72 -5.86
N GLU A 190 -17.23 -10.71 -6.50
CA GLU A 190 -17.94 -9.53 -6.99
C GLU A 190 -17.41 -9.18 -8.38
N GLY A 191 -18.29 -9.19 -9.37
CA GLY A 191 -17.94 -8.85 -10.75
C GLY A 191 -18.93 -7.81 -11.26
N GLY A 192 -18.42 -6.70 -11.80
CA GLY A 192 -19.25 -5.68 -12.43
C GLY A 192 -20.17 -6.31 -13.48
N ASN A 193 -21.46 -6.34 -13.17
CA ASN A 193 -22.54 -6.99 -13.91
C ASN A 193 -22.31 -7.09 -15.44
N ARG A 194 -22.44 -8.32 -15.96
CA ARG A 194 -22.42 -8.79 -17.36
C ARG A 194 -21.03 -9.16 -17.92
N LEU A 195 -20.73 -10.46 -17.85
CA LEU A 195 -20.00 -11.16 -18.92
C LEU A 195 -20.96 -11.36 -20.11
#